data_AF-A0A3D2VX82-F1
#
_entry.id   AF-A0A3D2VX82-F1
#
_cell.length_a   1.000
_cell.length_b   1.000
_cell.length_c   1.000
_cell.angle_alpha   90.00
_cell.angle_beta   90.00
_cell.angle_gamma   90.00
#
_symmetry.space_group_name_H-M   'P 1'
#
loop_
_entity.id
_entity.type
_entity.pdbx_description
1 polymer ?
#
loop_
_entity_poly.entity_id
_entity_poly.type
_entity_poly.pdbx_seq_one_letter_code
_entity_poly.pdbx_strand_id
1 'polypeptide(L)'
;MKRFYAIALALIAGACSRAPEGAMQGYGEAEYVYLASQESGVVAELFVREGDSVDAGAPVFRLEGQRIDLPLQGASAQRAALAQAVEAARA
;
A
#
# COMPACT_ATOMS: atom_id res chain seq x y z
N MET A 1 39.33 9.20 55.15
CA MET A 1 37.90 9.21 55.56
C MET A 1 37.10 10.33 54.88
N LYS A 2 37.27 11.61 55.23
CA LYS A 2 36.43 12.73 54.71
C LYS A 2 36.50 12.95 53.19
N ARG A 3 37.68 12.76 52.57
CA ARG A 3 37.88 12.83 51.11
C ARG A 3 37.18 11.67 50.36
N PHE A 4 37.09 10.51 50.99
CA PHE A 4 36.41 9.34 50.42
C PHE A 4 34.89 9.57 50.35
N TYR A 5 34.30 10.18 51.38
CA TYR A 5 32.89 10.57 51.37
C TYR A 5 32.58 11.63 50.31
N ALA A 6 33.48 12.58 50.07
CA ALA A 6 33.30 13.60 49.02
C ALA A 6 33.30 12.98 47.61
N ILE A 7 34.20 12.02 47.35
CA ILE A 7 34.27 11.29 46.07
C ILE A 7 33.03 10.42 45.87
N ALA A 8 32.59 9.71 46.92
CA ALA A 8 31.37 8.91 46.87
C ALA A 8 30.13 9.76 46.59
N LEU A 9 30.00 10.93 47.23
CA LEU A 9 28.88 11.85 47.01
C LEU A 9 28.87 12.42 45.58
N ALA A 10 30.05 12.75 45.02
CA ALA A 10 30.18 13.22 43.65
C ALA A 10 29.82 12.13 42.62
N LEU A 11 30.21 10.87 42.87
CA LEU A 11 29.84 9.73 42.02
C LEU A 11 28.34 9.46 42.01
N ILE A 12 27.66 9.58 43.16
CA ILE A 12 26.20 9.40 43.25
C ILE A 12 25.46 10.52 42.50
N ALA A 13 25.97 11.75 42.55
CA ALA A 13 25.36 12.89 41.85
C ALA A 13 25.48 12.79 40.32
N GLY A 14 26.49 12.09 39.79
CA GLY A 14 26.69 11.90 38.34
C GLY A 14 25.88 10.75 37.72
N ALA A 15 25.21 9.92 38.53
CA ALA A 15 24.50 8.72 38.06
C ALA A 15 23.12 9.01 37.43
N CYS A 16 22.60 10.23 37.58
CA CYS A 16 21.37 10.66 36.90
C CYS A 16 21.70 11.19 35.50
N SER A 17 21.93 10.29 34.54
CA SER A 17 21.93 10.65 33.12
C SER A 17 20.49 10.73 32.59
N ARG A 18 20.24 11.71 31.71
CA ARG A 18 18.93 11.91 31.07
C ARG A 18 18.67 10.76 30.11
N ALA A 19 17.45 10.21 30.13
CA ALA A 19 17.05 9.17 29.19
C ALA A 19 17.24 9.65 27.73
N PRO A 20 17.67 8.77 26.80
CA PRO A 20 17.90 9.14 25.41
C PRO A 20 16.65 9.76 24.79
N GLU A 21 16.79 10.95 24.21
CA GLU A 21 15.70 11.62 23.50
C GLU A 21 15.26 10.75 22.31
N GLY A 22 13.97 10.46 22.21
CA GLY A 22 13.40 9.59 21.16
C GLY A 22 13.11 8.14 21.57
N ALA A 23 13.43 7.73 22.80
CA ALA A 23 12.97 6.46 23.34
C ALA A 23 11.49 6.53 23.68
N MET A 24 10.62 6.12 22.76
CA MET A 24 9.21 5.90 23.03
C MET A 24 9.01 4.49 23.58
N GLN A 25 8.42 4.40 24.78
CA GLN A 25 7.95 3.14 25.33
C GLN A 25 6.48 2.98 24.96
N GLY A 26 6.13 1.89 24.29
CA GLY A 26 4.77 1.61 23.84
C GLY A 26 4.72 0.54 22.76
N TYR A 27 3.52 0.24 22.28
CA TYR A 27 3.28 -0.63 21.13
C TYR A 27 2.82 0.22 19.95
N GLY A 28 3.36 -0.06 18.77
CA GLY A 28 2.84 0.47 17.52
C GLY A 28 1.65 -0.37 17.07
N GLU A 29 0.53 0.28 16.79
CA GLU A 29 -0.62 -0.36 16.16
C GLU A 29 -0.62 -0.06 14.66
N ALA A 30 -1.09 -1.02 13.86
CA ALA A 30 -1.26 -0.86 12.42
C ALA A 30 -2.60 -1.44 12.01
N GLU A 31 -3.24 -0.80 11.03
CA GLU A 31 -4.40 -1.37 10.36
C GLU A 31 -3.93 -2.21 9.18
N TYR A 32 -4.26 -3.49 9.20
CA TYR A 32 -3.92 -4.41 8.13
C TYR A 32 -5.07 -4.52 7.15
N VAL A 33 -4.79 -4.22 5.88
CA VAL A 33 -5.76 -4.33 4.80
C VAL A 33 -5.32 -5.45 3.87
N TYR A 34 -6.24 -6.37 3.59
CA TYR A 34 -6.05 -7.39 2.57
C TYR A 34 -6.67 -6.90 1.27
N LEU A 35 -5.83 -6.73 0.25
CA LEU A 35 -6.27 -6.29 -1.06
C LEU A 35 -6.41 -7.48 -2.01
N ALA A 36 -7.53 -7.55 -2.72
CA ALA A 36 -7.77 -8.53 -3.77
C ALA A 36 -8.51 -7.89 -4.95
N SER A 37 -8.39 -8.50 -6.14
CA SER A 37 -9.17 -8.10 -7.30
C SER A 37 -10.64 -8.46 -7.11
N GLN A 38 -11.55 -7.61 -7.59
CA GLN A 38 -12.98 -7.91 -7.67
C GLN A 38 -13.29 -8.96 -8.75
N GLU A 39 -12.42 -9.05 -9.76
CA GLU A 39 -12.51 -10.02 -10.85
C GLU A 39 -11.53 -11.16 -10.67
N SER A 40 -11.96 -12.38 -10.99
CA SER A 40 -11.05 -13.54 -11.05
C SER A 40 -10.14 -13.46 -12.27
N GLY A 41 -8.85 -13.75 -12.11
CA GLY A 41 -7.91 -13.71 -13.22
C GLY A 41 -6.52 -14.21 -12.84
N VAL A 42 -5.64 -14.29 -13.84
CA VAL A 42 -4.22 -14.59 -13.64
C VAL A 42 -3.47 -13.26 -13.49
N VAL A 43 -2.61 -13.17 -12.48
CA VAL A 43 -1.72 -12.00 -12.30
C VAL A 43 -0.70 -12.02 -13.45
N ALA A 44 -0.78 -11.01 -14.31
CA ALA A 44 0.14 -10.83 -15.42
C ALA A 44 1.42 -10.11 -14.98
N GLU A 45 1.30 -9.17 -14.03
CA GLU A 45 2.40 -8.32 -13.60
C GLU A 45 2.18 -7.83 -12.16
N LEU A 46 3.26 -7.74 -11.38
CA LEU A 46 3.26 -7.21 -10.01
C LEU A 46 4.13 -5.95 -9.97
N PHE A 47 3.58 -4.86 -9.43
CA PHE A 47 4.23 -3.54 -9.43
C PHE A 47 4.89 -3.16 -8.10
N VAL A 48 4.71 -3.98 -7.06
CA VAL A 48 5.18 -3.72 -5.70
C VAL A 48 5.97 -4.91 -5.16
N ARG A 49 6.80 -4.65 -4.15
CA ARG A 49 7.57 -5.65 -3.40
C ARG A 49 7.32 -5.48 -1.91
N GLU A 50 7.64 -6.52 -1.16
CA GLU A 50 7.55 -6.47 0.31
C GLU A 50 8.42 -5.34 0.86
N GLY A 51 7.83 -4.52 1.75
CA GLY A 51 8.49 -3.37 2.35
C GLY A 51 8.32 -2.06 1.57
N ASP A 52 7.72 -2.09 0.38
CA ASP A 52 7.45 -0.86 -0.37
C ASP A 52 6.36 -0.01 0.32
N SER A 53 6.52 1.31 0.23
CA SER A 53 5.47 2.26 0.58
C SER A 53 4.57 2.48 -0.63
N VAL A 54 3.26 2.37 -0.43
CA VAL A 54 2.26 2.42 -1.51
C VAL A 54 1.23 3.49 -1.18
N ASP A 55 1.07 4.44 -2.10
CA ASP A 55 0.05 5.49 -1.99
C ASP A 55 -1.35 4.95 -2.34
N ALA A 56 -2.38 5.57 -1.77
CA ALA A 56 -3.76 5.22 -2.07
C ALA A 56 -4.06 5.39 -3.57
N GLY A 57 -4.63 4.34 -4.18
CA GLY A 57 -4.95 4.30 -5.61
C GLY A 57 -3.78 3.90 -6.52
N ALA A 58 -2.57 3.70 -5.98
CA ALA A 58 -1.47 3.16 -6.76
C ALA A 58 -1.77 1.71 -7.22
N PRO A 59 -1.48 1.36 -8.47
CA PRO A 59 -1.67 0.00 -8.97
C PRO A 59 -0.66 -0.96 -8.32
N VAL A 60 -1.15 -2.04 -7.71
CA VAL A 60 -0.27 -3.05 -7.07
C VAL A 60 0.01 -4.25 -7.97
N PHE A 61 -0.93 -4.67 -8.81
CA PHE A 61 -0.75 -5.72 -9.82
C PHE A 61 -1.70 -5.50 -11.00
N ARG A 62 -1.43 -6.19 -12.10
CA ARG A 62 -2.28 -6.21 -13.30
C ARG A 62 -2.72 -7.64 -13.60
N LEU A 63 -4.00 -7.82 -13.89
CA LEU A 63 -4.54 -9.09 -14.38
C LEU A 63 -4.38 -9.20 -15.91
N GLU A 64 -4.37 -10.43 -16.40
CA GLU A 64 -4.38 -10.70 -17.84
C GLU A 64 -5.71 -10.23 -18.48
N GLY A 65 -5.61 -9.40 -19.53
CA GLY A 65 -6.75 -8.70 -20.13
C GLY A 65 -7.64 -9.56 -21.05
N GLN A 66 -7.15 -10.72 -21.51
CA GLN A 66 -7.82 -11.48 -22.58
C GLN A 66 -9.30 -11.79 -22.28
N ARG A 67 -9.64 -12.11 -21.03
CA ARG A 67 -11.04 -12.39 -20.64
C ARG A 67 -11.94 -11.16 -20.65
N ILE A 68 -11.40 -9.97 -20.43
CA ILE A 68 -12.14 -8.69 -20.39
C ILE A 68 -12.28 -8.12 -21.80
N ASP A 69 -11.27 -8.29 -22.65
CA ASP A 69 -11.24 -7.71 -24.00
C ASP A 69 -12.28 -8.34 -24.95
N LEU A 70 -12.54 -9.64 -24.80
CA LEU A 70 -13.47 -10.40 -25.64
C LEU A 70 -14.92 -9.84 -25.58
N PRO A 71 -15.56 -9.69 -24.39
CA PRO A 71 -16.88 -9.05 -24.27
C PRO A 71 -16.92 -7.62 -24.79
N LEU A 72 -15.88 -6.82 -24.54
CA LEU A 72 -15.81 -5.43 -24.98
C LEU A 72 -15.81 -5.32 -26.51
N GLN A 73 -15.04 -6.17 -27.18
CA GLN A 73 -15.01 -6.23 -28.64
C GLN A 73 -16.38 -6.63 -29.20
N GLY A 74 -17.02 -7.65 -28.63
CA GLY A 74 -18.38 -8.07 -29.00
C GLY A 74 -19.41 -6.95 -28.86
N ALA A 75 -19.41 -6.25 -27.71
CA ALA A 75 -20.32 -5.14 -27.47
C ALA A 75 -20.08 -3.96 -28.44
N SER A 76 -18.81 -3.67 -28.76
CA SER A 76 -18.46 -2.60 -29.69
C SER A 76 -18.92 -2.91 -31.12
N ALA A 77 -18.75 -4.15 -31.57
CA ALA A 77 -19.21 -4.62 -32.87
C ALA A 77 -20.75 -4.57 -32.97
N GLN A 78 -21.45 -4.98 -31.91
CA GLN A 78 -22.91 -4.95 -31.88
C GLN A 78 -23.46 -3.52 -31.89
N ARG A 79 -22.80 -2.58 -31.20
CA ARG A 79 -23.14 -1.15 -31.26
C ARG A 79 -22.94 -0.58 -32.66
N ALA A 80 -21.82 -0.92 -33.31
CA ALA A 80 -21.55 -0.47 -34.68
C ALA A 80 -22.58 -1.00 -35.68
N ALA A 81 -22.93 -2.28 -35.58
CA ALA A 81 -23.97 -2.89 -36.42
C ALA A 81 -25.34 -2.23 -36.22
N LEU A 82 -25.73 -1.94 -34.97
CA LEU A 82 -26.98 -1.25 -34.67
C LEU A 82 -26.98 0.19 -35.22
N ALA A 83 -25.87 0.92 -35.08
CA ALA A 83 -25.75 2.27 -35.60
C ALA A 83 -25.91 2.31 -37.13
N GLN A 84 -25.31 1.35 -37.84
CA GLN A 84 -25.49 1.20 -39.29
C GLN A 84 -26.92 0.88 -39.67
N ALA A 85 -27.60 0.00 -38.93
CA ALA A 85 -28.99 -0.34 -39.18
C ALA A 85 -29.93 0.86 -38.95
N VAL A 86 -29.68 1.68 -37.93
CA VAL A 86 -30.45 2.90 -37.67
C VAL A 86 -30.24 3.93 -38.77
N GLU A 87 -29.01 4.10 -39.26
CA GLU A 87 -28.73 5.03 -40.37
C GLU A 87 -29.40 4.57 -41.66
N ALA A 88 -29.33 3.28 -41.97
CA ALA A 88 -30.00 2.70 -43.13
C ALA A 88 -31.54 2.82 -43.06
N ALA A 89 -32.13 2.81 -41.85
CA ALA A 89 -33.57 3.00 -41.67
C ALA A 89 -34.02 4.48 -41.73
N ARG A 90 -33.08 5.43 -41.68
CA ARG A 90 -33.35 6.88 -41.79
C ARG A 90 -33.23 7.41 -43.22
N ALA A 91 -32.53 6.69 -44.09
CA ALA A 91 -32.41 6.98 -45.52
C ALA A 91 -33.64 6.48 -46.29
#